data_AF-A0A0F5ZZA5-F1
#
_entry.id   AF-A0A0F5ZZA5-F1
#
_cell.length_a   1.000
_cell.length_b   1.000
_cell.length_c   1.000
_cell.angle_alpha   90.00
_cell.angle_beta   90.00
_cell.angle_gamma   90.00
#
_symmetry.space_group_name_H-M   'P 1'
#
loop_
_entity.id
_entity.type
_entity.pdbx_description
1 polymer ?
#
loop_
_entity_poly.entity_id
_entity_poly.type
_entity_poly.pdbx_seq_one_letter_code
_entity_poly.pdbx_strand_id
1 'polypeptide(L)'
;MKGLLWFRHDLRLADNPALVALSRRCDQALMVYVIDPEWFRPAHFQSRHLGRFREEFLYQSLRALERELKKRKQRLVVKVGNPLQVIPDLCKKHGIDLLAVTDHPGVYERQQVAYLSRTLGCEVSVSESFSLFLRSQFTFDKTTFPQTFSQFRKHVEKQNILPCIPISAPESLPKHIDERRDIWGGQEFVYDLTPYHGGEDSGMVQLNQFFWKTQGLKNYKETRNGLDGWQFSSRLSAWLANGSISPRIVAAELDNYEYRHGRSDSTESMYAELLWREYFQWMMHYHGASMFAFEGIKNKRPLTTYYCQNYKAWEQGTTEYPIVNACMRQLNQTGYMSNRGRQIVASCLVNELGVDWRFGAAYFEQQLIDFDVATNYGNWQYLAGVGADPRGQRHFNLEKQTEIYDPDGTFVEKWANSKSSESLLKY
;
A
#
# COMPACT_ATOMS: atom_id res chain seq x y z
N MET A 1 31.65 -3.34 11.87
CA MET A 1 30.52 -2.70 12.59
C MET A 1 29.40 -3.71 12.81
N LYS A 2 28.54 -3.52 13.82
CA LYS A 2 27.28 -4.26 14.00
C LYS A 2 26.11 -3.43 13.49
N GLY A 3 25.31 -4.02 12.59
CA GLY A 3 24.16 -3.35 11.99
C GLY A 3 22.81 -3.89 12.48
N LEU A 4 21.78 -3.06 12.41
CA LEU A 4 20.38 -3.46 12.53
C LEU A 4 19.63 -2.95 11.29
N LEU A 5 19.00 -3.85 10.52
CA LEU A 5 18.06 -3.45 9.48
C LEU A 5 16.64 -3.56 10.03
N TRP A 6 15.93 -2.43 10.07
CA TRP A 6 14.53 -2.40 10.45
C TRP A 6 13.65 -2.44 9.20
N PHE A 7 13.14 -3.63 8.89
CA PHE A 7 12.14 -3.83 7.84
C PHE A 7 10.79 -3.23 8.24
N ARG A 8 10.12 -2.58 7.28
CA ARG A 8 8.80 -1.96 7.42
C ARG A 8 7.94 -2.23 6.18
N HIS A 9 7.92 -1.30 5.23
CA HIS A 9 7.17 -1.37 3.97
C HIS A 9 8.11 -1.75 2.80
N ASP A 10 9.05 -2.65 3.08
CA ASP A 10 10.15 -3.05 2.20
C ASP A 10 10.51 -4.53 2.40
N LEU A 11 9.49 -5.39 2.49
CA LEU A 11 9.59 -6.83 2.79
C LEU A 11 10.18 -7.67 1.64
N ARG A 12 11.35 -7.26 1.14
CA ARG A 12 12.06 -7.85 0.00
C ARG A 12 13.57 -7.70 0.15
N LEU A 13 14.32 -8.53 -0.56
CA LEU A 13 15.77 -8.41 -0.68
C LEU A 13 16.19 -7.67 -1.96
N ALA A 14 15.48 -7.86 -3.07
CA ALA A 14 15.77 -7.15 -4.32
C ALA A 14 15.42 -5.67 -4.21
N ASP A 15 16.22 -4.83 -4.88
CA ASP A 15 16.07 -3.37 -4.88
C ASP A 15 15.86 -2.78 -3.48
N ASN A 16 16.70 -3.21 -2.52
CA ASN A 16 16.70 -2.73 -1.15
C ASN A 16 18.05 -2.04 -0.83
N PRO A 17 18.19 -0.73 -1.06
CA PRO A 17 19.42 0.00 -0.80
C PRO A 17 19.80 0.06 0.69
N ALA A 18 18.82 0.00 1.62
CA ALA A 18 19.11 -0.07 3.05
C ALA A 18 19.86 -1.37 3.39
N LEU A 19 19.41 -2.50 2.83
CA LEU A 19 20.07 -3.80 2.97
C LEU A 19 21.47 -3.80 2.33
N VAL A 20 21.62 -3.23 1.14
CA VAL A 20 22.92 -3.12 0.44
C VAL A 20 23.90 -2.27 1.23
N ALA A 21 23.48 -1.09 1.69
CA ALA A 21 24.32 -0.19 2.48
C ALA A 21 24.76 -0.85 3.79
N LEU A 22 23.85 -1.52 4.50
CA LEU A 22 24.16 -2.24 5.73
C LEU A 22 25.14 -3.40 5.47
N SER A 23 24.92 -4.18 4.41
CA SER A 23 25.75 -5.35 4.10
C SER A 23 27.19 -4.99 3.70
N ARG A 24 27.40 -3.79 3.16
CA ARG A 24 28.75 -3.29 2.82
C ARG A 24 29.54 -2.77 4.01
N ARG A 25 28.86 -2.41 5.10
CA ARG A 25 29.46 -1.68 6.24
C ARG A 25 29.55 -2.51 7.51
N CYS A 26 28.76 -3.58 7.62
CA CYS A 26 28.63 -4.37 8.84
C CYS A 26 29.11 -5.81 8.64
N ASP A 27 29.84 -6.33 9.62
CA ASP A 27 30.30 -7.72 9.65
C ASP A 27 29.25 -8.64 10.28
N GLN A 28 28.43 -8.07 11.18
CA GLN A 28 27.29 -8.73 11.78
C GLN A 28 26.04 -7.87 11.68
N ALA A 29 24.88 -8.50 11.55
CA ALA A 29 23.62 -7.79 11.43
C ALA A 29 22.44 -8.50 12.10
N LEU A 30 21.53 -7.68 12.63
CA LEU A 30 20.20 -8.08 13.07
C LEU A 30 19.15 -7.60 12.06
N MET A 31 18.36 -8.53 11.51
CA MET A 31 17.26 -8.22 10.59
C MET A 31 15.95 -8.25 11.37
N VAL A 32 15.32 -7.09 11.58
CA VAL A 32 14.21 -6.94 12.51
C VAL A 32 12.94 -6.50 11.81
N TYR A 33 11.81 -7.10 12.20
CA TYR A 33 10.49 -6.55 11.96
C TYR A 33 9.78 -6.39 13.31
N VAL A 34 9.12 -5.25 13.53
CA VAL A 34 8.39 -4.98 14.78
C VAL A 34 6.90 -4.93 14.48
N ILE A 35 6.15 -5.80 15.14
CA ILE A 35 4.70 -5.82 15.13
C ILE A 35 4.22 -4.92 16.25
N ASP A 36 3.50 -3.84 15.90
CA ASP A 36 2.91 -2.95 16.88
C ASP A 36 1.51 -3.46 17.31
N PRO A 37 1.30 -3.79 18.59
CA PRO A 37 -0.01 -4.22 19.07
C PRO A 37 -1.13 -3.19 18.87
N GLU A 38 -0.81 -1.91 18.74
CA GLU A 38 -1.79 -0.86 18.49
C GLU A 38 -2.47 -0.99 17.12
N TRP A 39 -1.84 -1.69 16.16
CA TRP A 39 -2.43 -1.89 14.84
C TRP A 39 -3.76 -2.67 14.86
N PHE A 40 -3.92 -3.53 15.86
CA PHE A 40 -5.07 -4.43 15.99
C PHE A 40 -6.18 -3.87 16.87
N ARG A 41 -5.95 -2.71 17.50
CA ARG A 41 -6.93 -2.04 18.36
C ARG A 41 -7.79 -1.09 17.52
N PRO A 42 -9.09 -0.98 17.81
CA PRO A 42 -9.90 0.10 17.25
C PRO A 42 -9.27 1.44 17.62
N ALA A 43 -9.01 2.27 16.62
CA ALA A 43 -8.40 3.57 16.77
C ALA A 43 -9.36 4.64 16.25
N HIS A 44 -8.91 5.46 15.30
CA HIS A 44 -9.71 6.54 14.75
C HIS A 44 -10.89 6.02 13.92
N PHE A 45 -12.01 6.75 13.97
CA PHE A 45 -13.17 6.52 13.11
C PHE A 45 -13.74 5.09 13.15
N GLN A 46 -13.73 4.47 14.34
CA GLN A 46 -14.28 3.13 14.61
C GLN A 46 -13.61 1.98 13.84
N SER A 47 -12.45 2.23 13.24
CA SER A 47 -11.71 1.24 12.48
C SER A 47 -10.38 0.92 13.16
N ARG A 48 -9.88 -0.30 12.95
CA ARG A 48 -8.52 -0.71 13.29
C ARG A 48 -7.56 -0.23 12.20
N HIS A 49 -6.29 -0.07 12.54
CA HIS A 49 -5.28 0.23 11.52
C HIS A 49 -5.05 -0.96 10.60
N LEU A 50 -5.15 -2.20 11.10
CA LEU A 50 -4.86 -3.41 10.33
C LEU A 50 -5.93 -4.49 10.59
N GLY A 51 -6.61 -4.91 9.52
CA GLY A 51 -7.61 -5.98 9.55
C GLY A 51 -7.08 -7.32 9.03
N ARG A 52 -7.92 -8.36 9.18
CA ARG A 52 -7.55 -9.78 8.97
C ARG A 52 -6.84 -10.08 7.64
N PHE A 53 -7.28 -9.48 6.53
CA PHE A 53 -6.75 -9.78 5.20
C PHE A 53 -5.30 -9.32 5.08
N ARG A 54 -5.01 -8.10 5.55
CA ARG A 54 -3.65 -7.57 5.55
C ARG A 54 -2.79 -8.20 6.64
N GLU A 55 -3.37 -8.62 7.76
CA GLU A 55 -2.68 -9.37 8.81
C GLU A 55 -2.10 -10.67 8.28
N GLU A 56 -2.93 -11.46 7.61
CA GLU A 56 -2.50 -12.73 7.03
C GLU A 56 -1.52 -12.51 5.88
N PHE A 57 -1.77 -11.54 4.99
CA PHE A 57 -0.82 -11.21 3.92
C PHE A 57 0.54 -10.78 4.48
N LEU A 58 0.57 -9.98 5.55
CA LEU A 58 1.80 -9.60 6.25
C LEU A 58 2.49 -10.84 6.83
N TYR A 59 1.76 -11.72 7.51
CA TYR A 59 2.33 -12.96 8.05
C TYR A 59 2.97 -13.83 6.96
N GLN A 60 2.28 -14.02 5.83
CA GLN A 60 2.80 -14.74 4.66
C GLN A 60 4.06 -14.06 4.10
N SER A 61 4.06 -12.72 3.97
CA SER A 61 5.23 -11.93 3.54
C SER A 61 6.43 -12.09 4.49
N LEU A 62 6.24 -12.02 5.81
CA LEU A 62 7.33 -12.19 6.77
C LEU A 62 7.90 -13.61 6.75
N ARG A 63 7.06 -14.64 6.57
CA ARG A 63 7.53 -16.02 6.38
C ARG A 63 8.31 -16.19 5.09
N ALA A 64 7.87 -15.56 4.00
CA ALA A 64 8.61 -15.57 2.74
C ALA A 64 9.97 -14.91 2.90
N LEU A 65 10.02 -13.72 3.53
CA LEU A 65 11.27 -13.01 3.82
C LEU A 65 12.21 -13.83 4.73
N GLU A 66 11.68 -14.50 5.77
CA GLU A 66 12.48 -15.38 6.63
C GLU A 66 13.12 -16.52 5.83
N ARG A 67 12.37 -17.14 4.90
CA ARG A 67 12.92 -18.20 4.02
C ARG A 67 14.06 -17.68 3.15
N GLU A 68 13.90 -16.51 2.54
CA GLU A 68 14.94 -15.91 1.70
C GLU A 68 16.19 -15.48 2.48
N LEU A 69 16.02 -14.97 3.70
CA LEU A 69 17.14 -14.67 4.59
C LEU A 69 17.88 -15.94 5.04
N LYS A 70 17.15 -17.03 5.34
CA LYS A 70 17.76 -18.32 5.72
C LYS A 70 18.64 -18.91 4.62
N LYS A 71 18.21 -18.82 3.36
CA LYS A 71 19.04 -19.23 2.20
C LYS A 71 20.39 -18.49 2.17
N ARG A 72 20.45 -17.28 2.73
CA ARG A 72 21.63 -16.41 2.81
C ARG A 72 22.28 -16.40 4.21
N LYS A 73 22.07 -17.46 5.01
CA LYS A 73 22.64 -17.65 6.37
C LYS A 73 22.30 -16.54 7.36
N GLN A 74 21.19 -15.85 7.13
CA GLN A 74 20.61 -14.83 7.98
C GLN A 74 19.21 -15.26 8.46
N ARG A 75 18.58 -14.50 9.34
CA ARG A 75 17.29 -14.79 9.95
C ARG A 75 16.51 -13.51 10.19
N LEU A 76 15.20 -13.57 9.98
CA LEU A 76 14.29 -12.52 10.43
C LEU A 76 13.98 -12.67 11.92
N VAL A 77 14.16 -11.59 12.69
CA VAL A 77 13.78 -11.48 14.09
C VAL A 77 12.52 -10.63 14.19
N VAL A 78 11.39 -11.29 14.38
CA VAL A 78 10.11 -10.62 14.63
C VAL A 78 10.01 -10.29 16.12
N LYS A 79 9.71 -9.04 16.44
CA LYS A 79 9.44 -8.55 17.79
C LYS A 79 8.02 -8.01 17.89
N VAL A 80 7.43 -8.04 19.08
CA VAL A 80 6.10 -7.48 19.35
C VAL A 80 6.23 -6.35 20.36
N GLY A 81 5.76 -5.16 20.01
CA GLY A 81 5.78 -3.99 20.89
C GLY A 81 5.89 -2.66 20.13
N ASN A 82 6.07 -1.57 20.88
CA ASN A 82 6.26 -0.25 20.30
C ASN A 82 7.66 -0.15 19.64
N PRO A 83 7.78 0.14 18.33
CA PRO A 83 9.08 0.25 17.66
C PRO A 83 10.01 1.30 18.28
N LEU A 84 9.46 2.36 18.88
CA LEU A 84 10.23 3.41 19.56
C LEU A 84 10.84 2.96 20.91
N GLN A 85 10.47 1.77 21.40
CA GLN A 85 11.08 1.15 22.57
C GLN A 85 11.94 -0.06 22.15
N VAL A 86 11.37 -0.92 21.31
CA VAL A 86 12.02 -2.17 20.85
C VAL A 86 13.32 -1.90 20.10
N ILE A 87 13.35 -0.93 19.18
CA ILE A 87 14.54 -0.66 18.38
C ILE A 87 15.69 -0.11 19.25
N PRO A 88 15.48 0.92 20.11
CA PRO A 88 16.51 1.36 21.06
C PRO A 88 17.02 0.25 21.99
N ASP A 89 16.13 -0.60 22.51
CA ASP A 89 16.52 -1.70 23.40
C ASP A 89 17.41 -2.72 22.69
N LEU A 90 17.09 -3.09 21.46
CA LEU A 90 17.93 -3.97 20.63
C LEU A 90 19.27 -3.32 20.30
N CYS A 91 19.27 -2.03 19.97
CA CYS A 91 20.50 -1.28 19.69
C CYS A 91 21.44 -1.28 20.90
N LYS A 92 20.91 -1.01 22.10
CA LYS A 92 21.68 -1.01 23.34
C LYS A 92 22.15 -2.41 23.73
N LYS A 93 21.27 -3.42 23.63
CA LYS A 93 21.57 -4.81 24.01
C LYS A 93 22.71 -5.40 23.21
N HIS A 94 22.75 -5.15 21.90
CA HIS A 94 23.72 -5.77 20.99
C HIS A 94 24.92 -4.88 20.64
N GLY A 95 24.91 -3.62 21.09
CA GLY A 95 25.91 -2.62 20.73
C GLY A 95 25.89 -2.36 19.22
N ILE A 96 24.72 -1.98 18.69
CA ILE A 96 24.55 -1.68 17.27
C ILE A 96 25.19 -0.33 16.95
N ASP A 97 26.03 -0.30 15.91
CA ASP A 97 26.72 0.90 15.42
C ASP A 97 25.91 1.61 14.32
N LEU A 98 25.09 0.86 13.57
CA LEU A 98 24.32 1.33 12.42
C LEU A 98 22.89 0.78 12.41
N LEU A 99 21.90 1.65 12.51
CA LEU A 99 20.50 1.37 12.17
C LEU A 99 20.27 1.73 10.69
N ALA A 100 19.97 0.75 9.85
CA ALA A 100 19.51 0.98 8.49
C ALA A 100 17.99 0.86 8.40
N VAL A 101 17.35 1.76 7.66
CA VAL A 101 15.90 1.78 7.43
C VAL A 101 15.56 2.36 6.06
N THR A 102 14.49 1.88 5.43
CA THR A 102 13.97 2.45 4.18
C THR A 102 13.03 3.62 4.48
N ASP A 103 13.17 4.74 3.75
CA ASP A 103 12.26 5.90 3.84
C ASP A 103 10.82 5.51 3.42
N HIS A 104 9.84 6.13 4.06
CA HIS A 104 8.42 5.94 3.75
C HIS A 104 7.70 7.28 3.93
N PRO A 105 6.81 7.71 3.00
CA PRO A 105 6.24 9.05 3.04
C PRO A 105 5.18 9.25 4.13
N GLY A 106 4.64 8.16 4.69
CA GLY A 106 3.63 8.21 5.75
C GLY A 106 4.08 9.01 6.98
N VAL A 107 3.15 9.78 7.56
CA VAL A 107 3.47 10.77 8.59
C VAL A 107 4.03 10.13 9.86
N TYR A 108 3.39 9.05 10.34
CA TYR A 108 3.83 8.36 11.54
C TYR A 108 5.16 7.64 11.30
N GLU A 109 5.34 7.02 10.13
CA GLU A 109 6.57 6.33 9.75
C GLU A 109 7.77 7.28 9.70
N ARG A 110 7.60 8.49 9.19
CA ARG A 110 8.66 9.53 9.19
C ARG A 110 8.93 10.04 10.58
N GLN A 111 7.90 10.28 11.39
CA GLN A 111 8.05 10.73 12.77
C GLN A 111 8.83 9.72 13.61
N GLN A 112 8.56 8.43 13.45
CA GLN A 112 9.29 7.35 14.13
C GLN A 112 10.78 7.37 13.77
N VAL A 113 11.12 7.42 12.47
CA VAL A 113 12.52 7.46 12.02
C VAL A 113 13.21 8.73 12.49
N ALA A 114 12.57 9.90 12.36
CA ALA A 114 13.12 11.17 12.80
C ALA A 114 13.37 11.20 14.33
N TYR A 115 12.50 10.58 15.12
CA TYR A 115 12.69 10.44 16.56
C TYR A 115 13.90 9.55 16.86
N LEU A 116 13.99 8.37 16.23
CA LEU A 116 15.11 7.45 16.42
C LEU A 116 16.44 8.07 15.98
N SER A 117 16.48 8.79 14.85
CA SER A 117 17.68 9.51 14.39
C SER A 117 18.20 10.56 15.37
N ARG A 118 17.34 11.09 16.25
CA ARG A 118 17.74 12.09 17.26
C ARG A 118 18.09 11.49 18.62
N THR A 119 17.60 10.29 18.91
CA THR A 119 17.64 9.70 20.26
C THR A 119 18.56 8.50 20.37
N LEU A 120 18.83 7.79 19.27
CA LEU A 120 19.77 6.68 19.26
C LEU A 120 21.22 7.19 19.32
N GLY A 121 22.05 6.47 20.07
CA GLY A 121 23.51 6.71 20.12
C GLY A 121 24.29 6.11 18.95
N CYS A 122 23.61 5.45 18.01
CA CYS A 122 24.21 4.84 16.83
C CYS A 122 23.85 5.62 15.56
N GLU A 123 24.58 5.38 14.48
CA GLU A 123 24.26 6.02 13.20
C GLU A 123 22.92 5.51 12.67
N VAL A 124 22.05 6.42 12.21
CA VAL A 124 20.81 6.06 11.52
C VAL A 124 20.94 6.39 10.04
N SER A 125 21.00 5.36 9.20
CA SER A 125 21.06 5.47 7.74
C SER A 125 19.68 5.21 7.14
N VAL A 126 19.15 6.22 6.44
CA VAL A 126 17.85 6.16 5.77
C VAL A 126 18.09 6.07 4.26
N SER A 127 17.48 5.07 3.61
CA SER A 127 17.62 4.85 2.17
C SER A 127 16.29 4.94 1.43
N GLU A 128 16.29 5.49 0.21
CA GLU A 128 15.08 5.70 -0.59
C GLU A 128 14.86 4.56 -1.58
N SER A 129 13.79 3.78 -1.40
CA SER A 129 13.37 2.73 -2.36
C SER A 129 11.89 2.36 -2.35
N PHE A 130 11.05 3.14 -1.66
CA PHE A 130 9.60 2.93 -1.66
C PHE A 130 8.91 3.54 -2.90
N SER A 131 9.57 4.52 -3.54
CA SER A 131 9.13 5.26 -4.73
C SER A 131 9.95 4.91 -5.97
N LEU A 132 9.38 5.18 -7.16
CA LEU A 132 10.07 5.12 -8.45
C LEU A 132 11.26 6.07 -8.51
N PHE A 133 11.09 7.26 -7.94
CA PHE A 133 12.04 8.36 -8.02
C PHE A 133 12.72 8.62 -6.67
N LEU A 134 13.90 9.24 -6.70
CA LEU A 134 14.58 9.79 -5.53
C LEU A 134 14.17 11.24 -5.31
N ARG A 135 14.22 11.70 -4.06
CA ARG A 135 13.95 13.10 -3.72
C ARG A 135 14.90 14.06 -4.44
N SER A 136 16.15 13.65 -4.66
CA SER A 136 17.15 14.44 -5.40
C SER A 136 16.79 14.68 -6.87
N GLN A 137 15.86 13.92 -7.44
CA GLN A 137 15.37 14.13 -8.80
C GLN A 137 14.29 15.23 -8.89
N PHE A 138 13.76 15.68 -7.75
CA PHE A 138 12.75 16.73 -7.68
C PHE A 138 13.28 18.00 -7.00
N THR A 139 12.80 19.14 -7.47
CA THR A 139 13.08 20.45 -6.87
C THR A 139 11.85 21.04 -6.17
N PHE A 140 10.80 20.24 -5.97
CA PHE A 140 9.58 20.70 -5.31
C PHE A 140 9.79 20.91 -3.82
N ASP A 141 9.02 21.85 -3.31
CA ASP A 141 8.70 22.05 -1.90
C ASP A 141 7.17 22.01 -1.71
N LYS A 142 6.71 22.31 -0.51
CA LYS A 142 5.28 22.29 -0.16
C LYS A 142 4.43 23.27 -0.99
N THR A 143 4.99 24.40 -1.46
CA THR A 143 4.22 25.43 -2.18
C THR A 143 4.30 25.25 -3.70
N THR A 144 5.37 24.63 -4.18
CA THR A 144 5.64 24.38 -5.61
C THR A 144 5.22 22.99 -6.09
N PHE A 145 4.87 22.08 -5.16
CA PHE A 145 4.37 20.76 -5.53
C PHE A 145 3.12 20.85 -6.43
N PRO A 146 3.04 20.08 -7.54
CA PRO A 146 1.93 20.15 -8.48
C PRO A 146 0.56 19.87 -7.83
N GLN A 147 -0.38 20.80 -8.01
CA GLN A 147 -1.73 20.72 -7.44
C GLN A 147 -2.63 19.67 -8.10
N THR A 148 -2.23 19.14 -9.26
CA THR A 148 -2.96 18.09 -9.97
C THR A 148 -2.00 17.03 -10.50
N PHE A 149 -2.49 15.80 -10.64
CA PHE A 149 -1.74 14.72 -11.27
C PHE A 149 -1.27 15.07 -12.69
N SER A 150 -2.11 15.73 -13.50
CA SER A 150 -1.73 16.11 -14.87
C SER A 150 -0.55 17.09 -14.90
N GLN A 151 -0.44 17.99 -13.91
CA GLN A 151 0.73 18.88 -13.78
C GLN A 151 1.97 18.09 -13.34
N PHE A 152 1.82 17.17 -12.38
CA PHE A 152 2.91 16.28 -11.94
C PHE A 152 3.44 15.42 -13.09
N ARG A 153 2.56 14.71 -13.79
CA ARG A 153 2.91 13.89 -14.96
C ARG A 153 3.63 14.70 -16.03
N LYS A 154 3.09 15.87 -16.41
CA LYS A 154 3.74 16.77 -17.39
C LYS A 154 5.11 17.24 -16.92
N HIS A 155 5.30 17.47 -15.62
CA HIS A 155 6.60 17.85 -15.09
C HIS A 155 7.61 16.71 -15.23
N VAL A 156 7.25 15.49 -14.79
CA VAL A 156 8.09 14.29 -14.93
C VAL A 156 8.48 14.06 -16.40
N GLU A 157 7.51 14.15 -17.31
CA GLU A 157 7.74 13.99 -18.76
C GLU A 157 8.64 15.10 -19.33
N LYS A 158 8.36 16.39 -19.04
CA LYS A 158 9.14 17.52 -19.58
C LYS A 158 10.58 17.57 -19.07
N GLN A 159 10.80 17.19 -17.82
CA GLN A 159 12.13 17.15 -17.21
C GLN A 159 12.87 15.84 -17.49
N ASN A 160 12.24 14.91 -18.23
CA ASN A 160 12.76 13.58 -18.51
C ASN A 160 13.25 12.85 -17.24
N ILE A 161 12.45 12.94 -16.17
CA ILE A 161 12.76 12.28 -14.90
C ILE A 161 12.44 10.80 -15.07
N LEU A 162 13.48 9.98 -15.13
CA LEU A 162 13.36 8.54 -15.31
C LEU A 162 13.26 7.81 -13.95
N PRO A 163 12.49 6.71 -13.87
CA PRO A 163 12.52 5.83 -12.72
C PRO A 163 13.96 5.38 -12.42
N CYS A 164 14.30 5.24 -11.15
CA CYS A 164 15.59 4.69 -10.76
C CYS A 164 15.69 3.22 -11.16
N ILE A 165 16.87 2.83 -11.64
CA ILE A 165 17.17 1.45 -12.00
C ILE A 165 17.17 0.60 -10.71
N PRO A 166 16.43 -0.53 -10.68
CA PRO A 166 16.43 -1.41 -9.52
C PRO A 166 17.81 -2.03 -9.31
N ILE A 167 18.23 -2.17 -8.05
CA ILE A 167 19.51 -2.78 -7.70
C ILE A 167 19.35 -4.25 -7.28
N SER A 168 20.36 -5.08 -7.57
CA SER A 168 20.39 -6.46 -7.11
C SER A 168 20.54 -6.56 -5.59
N ALA A 169 19.96 -7.61 -5.01
CA ALA A 169 20.23 -7.98 -3.62
C ALA A 169 21.73 -8.30 -3.43
N PRO A 170 22.31 -8.06 -2.23
CA PRO A 170 23.68 -8.48 -1.94
C PRO A 170 23.87 -9.99 -2.12
N GLU A 171 24.99 -10.39 -2.71
CA GLU A 171 25.35 -11.81 -2.88
C GLU A 171 25.59 -12.51 -1.55
N SER A 172 26.14 -11.79 -0.57
CA SER A 172 26.34 -12.26 0.80
C SER A 172 25.78 -11.25 1.79
N LEU A 173 25.26 -11.77 2.91
CA LEU A 173 24.75 -10.97 4.02
C LEU A 173 25.70 -11.07 5.22
N PRO A 174 25.75 -10.04 6.08
CA PRO A 174 26.52 -10.09 7.33
C PRO A 174 26.07 -11.25 8.23
N LYS A 175 27.00 -11.73 9.07
CA LYS A 175 26.71 -12.80 10.03
C LYS A 175 25.56 -12.40 10.96
N HIS A 176 24.62 -13.31 11.19
CA HIS A 176 23.50 -12.98 12.07
C HIS A 176 23.95 -12.77 13.53
N ILE A 177 23.29 -11.82 14.18
CA ILE A 177 23.34 -11.62 15.62
C ILE A 177 22.22 -12.47 16.24
N ASP A 178 22.54 -13.26 17.26
CA ASP A 178 21.57 -14.11 17.93
C ASP A 178 20.61 -13.29 18.79
N GLU A 179 19.33 -13.30 18.41
CA GLU A 179 18.24 -12.71 19.18
C GLU A 179 17.01 -13.62 19.13
N ARG A 180 16.27 -13.65 20.25
CA ARG A 180 15.04 -14.41 20.35
C ARG A 180 13.92 -13.65 19.62
N ARG A 181 13.27 -14.35 18.68
CA ARG A 181 12.01 -13.90 18.09
C ARG A 181 10.87 -14.02 19.10
N ASP A 182 9.96 -13.06 19.08
CA ASP A 182 8.69 -13.18 19.76
C ASP A 182 7.74 -14.06 18.95
N ILE A 183 6.70 -14.56 19.61
CA ILE A 183 5.63 -15.30 18.95
C ILE A 183 4.60 -14.26 18.48
N TRP A 184 4.43 -14.17 17.17
CA TRP A 184 3.36 -13.41 16.54
C TRP A 184 2.69 -14.30 15.50
N GLY A 185 1.35 -14.34 15.52
CA GLY A 185 0.57 -15.30 14.75
C GLY A 185 0.62 -16.70 15.37
N GLY A 186 -0.44 -17.03 16.11
CA GLY A 186 -0.70 -18.36 16.71
C GLY A 186 -2.03 -18.97 16.27
N GLN A 187 -2.72 -18.35 15.31
CA GLN A 187 -3.90 -18.90 14.68
C GLN A 187 -3.49 -19.53 13.35
N GLU A 188 -3.97 -20.74 13.07
CA GLU A 188 -4.16 -21.12 11.67
C GLU A 188 -5.05 -20.05 11.07
N PHE A 189 -4.52 -19.26 10.14
CA PHE A 189 -5.34 -18.30 9.43
C PHE A 189 -6.43 -19.10 8.71
N VAL A 190 -7.68 -18.88 9.13
CA VAL A 190 -8.85 -19.62 8.62
C VAL A 190 -9.27 -19.09 7.24
N TYR A 191 -8.71 -17.96 6.81
CA TYR A 191 -9.08 -17.30 5.57
C TYR A 191 -8.25 -17.83 4.43
N ASP A 192 -8.92 -18.34 3.41
CA ASP A 192 -8.27 -18.62 2.14
C ASP A 192 -8.16 -17.30 1.37
N LEU A 193 -7.03 -16.60 1.50
CA LEU A 193 -6.76 -15.38 0.74
C LEU A 193 -6.61 -15.62 -0.78
N THR A 194 -6.83 -16.84 -1.28
CA THR A 194 -6.60 -17.12 -2.69
C THR A 194 -7.36 -16.14 -3.60
N PRO A 195 -6.68 -15.63 -4.63
CA PRO A 195 -5.33 -16.02 -5.09
C PRO A 195 -4.17 -15.15 -4.52
N TYR A 196 -4.39 -14.29 -3.52
CA TYR A 196 -3.30 -13.52 -2.90
C TYR A 196 -2.43 -14.38 -1.96
N HIS A 197 -1.12 -14.33 -2.20
CA HIS A 197 -0.11 -14.91 -1.33
C HIS A 197 1.00 -13.90 -1.05
N GLY A 198 1.27 -13.62 0.23
CA GLY A 198 2.29 -12.66 0.66
C GLY A 198 3.72 -13.11 0.33
N GLY A 199 4.57 -12.12 0.03
CA GLY A 199 6.02 -12.30 -0.13
C GLY A 199 6.55 -11.91 -1.51
N GLU A 200 7.85 -11.63 -1.54
CA GLU A 200 8.60 -11.19 -2.74
C GLU A 200 8.43 -12.16 -3.93
N ASP A 201 8.68 -13.45 -3.72
CA ASP A 201 8.53 -14.47 -4.77
C ASP A 201 7.12 -14.50 -5.37
N SER A 202 6.08 -14.39 -4.53
CA SER A 202 4.69 -14.41 -4.99
C SER A 202 4.33 -13.17 -5.79
N GLY A 203 4.85 -12.00 -5.39
CA GLY A 203 4.72 -10.76 -6.14
C GLY A 203 5.40 -10.83 -7.51
N MET A 204 6.62 -11.40 -7.56
CA MET A 204 7.34 -11.62 -8.82
C MET A 204 6.63 -12.65 -9.71
N VAL A 205 6.04 -13.70 -9.15
CA VAL A 205 5.20 -14.65 -9.90
C VAL A 205 4.00 -13.93 -10.50
N GLN A 206 3.29 -13.09 -9.74
CA GLN A 206 2.14 -12.35 -10.27
C GLN A 206 2.55 -11.34 -11.36
N LEU A 207 3.67 -10.62 -11.18
CA LEU A 207 4.21 -9.72 -12.22
C LEU A 207 4.46 -10.49 -13.52
N ASN A 208 5.18 -11.60 -13.44
CA ASN A 208 5.48 -12.44 -14.59
C ASN A 208 4.22 -13.08 -15.20
N GLN A 209 3.27 -13.48 -14.36
CA GLN A 209 1.99 -14.02 -14.81
C GLN A 209 1.25 -12.99 -15.66
N PHE A 210 1.12 -11.76 -15.17
CA PHE A 210 0.35 -10.70 -15.83
C PHE A 210 1.06 -10.17 -17.08
N PHE A 211 2.38 -9.92 -17.04
CA PHE A 211 3.11 -9.34 -18.17
C PHE A 211 3.37 -10.37 -19.27
N TRP A 212 3.84 -11.56 -18.91
CA TRP A 212 4.40 -12.50 -19.88
C TRP A 212 3.51 -13.70 -20.16
N LYS A 213 2.98 -14.36 -19.11
CA LYS A 213 2.23 -15.62 -19.31
C LYS A 213 0.83 -15.39 -19.84
N THR A 214 0.06 -14.50 -19.24
CA THR A 214 -1.31 -14.18 -19.70
C THR A 214 -1.32 -13.03 -20.69
N GLN A 215 -0.21 -12.31 -20.84
CA GLN A 215 -0.10 -11.10 -21.68
C GLN A 215 -1.20 -10.08 -21.38
N GLY A 216 -1.63 -9.99 -20.11
CA GLY A 216 -2.73 -9.10 -19.68
C GLY A 216 -2.41 -7.63 -19.90
N LEU A 217 -1.11 -7.28 -19.94
CA LEU A 217 -0.65 -5.93 -20.24
C LEU A 217 -1.05 -5.45 -21.64
N LYS A 218 -1.29 -6.33 -22.62
CA LYS A 218 -1.74 -5.92 -23.97
C LYS A 218 -3.08 -5.19 -23.96
N ASN A 219 -3.99 -5.65 -23.11
CA ASN A 219 -5.38 -5.18 -23.05
C ASN A 219 -5.66 -4.43 -21.73
N TYR A 220 -4.62 -3.92 -21.06
CA TYR A 220 -4.75 -3.34 -19.72
C TYR A 220 -5.65 -2.10 -19.72
N LYS A 221 -5.55 -1.22 -20.71
CA LYS A 221 -6.36 0.02 -20.78
C LYS A 221 -7.84 -0.30 -20.89
N GLU A 222 -8.19 -1.33 -21.63
CA GLU A 222 -9.56 -1.77 -21.90
C GLU A 222 -10.15 -2.50 -20.68
N THR A 223 -9.34 -3.32 -20.01
CA THR A 223 -9.82 -4.23 -18.96
C THR A 223 -9.79 -3.64 -17.56
N ARG A 224 -8.93 -2.64 -17.28
CA ARG A 224 -8.68 -2.12 -15.91
C ARG A 224 -9.88 -1.56 -15.14
N ASN A 225 -11.01 -1.33 -15.81
CA ASN A 225 -12.26 -0.89 -15.16
C ASN A 225 -13.18 -2.04 -14.72
N GLY A 226 -12.79 -3.30 -14.90
CA GLY A 226 -13.55 -4.46 -14.42
C GLY A 226 -13.81 -4.40 -12.92
N LEU A 227 -14.95 -4.96 -12.49
CA LEU A 227 -15.38 -5.00 -11.08
C LEU A 227 -14.91 -6.26 -10.36
N ASP A 228 -14.75 -7.37 -11.09
CA ASP A 228 -14.43 -8.67 -10.51
C ASP A 228 -13.63 -9.56 -11.46
N GLY A 229 -12.96 -10.57 -10.91
CA GLY A 229 -12.07 -11.48 -11.65
C GLY A 229 -10.60 -11.08 -11.59
N TRP A 230 -9.69 -12.05 -11.64
CA TRP A 230 -8.26 -11.79 -11.42
C TRP A 230 -7.60 -11.02 -12.57
N GLN A 231 -8.01 -11.30 -13.81
CA GLN A 231 -7.25 -10.93 -15.01
C GLN A 231 -7.51 -9.51 -15.54
N PHE A 232 -8.50 -8.78 -15.01
CA PHE A 232 -8.83 -7.44 -15.53
C PHE A 232 -7.77 -6.38 -15.21
N SER A 233 -6.84 -6.65 -14.30
CA SER A 233 -5.76 -5.74 -13.93
C SER A 233 -4.53 -6.50 -13.44
N SER A 234 -3.43 -5.79 -13.16
CA SER A 234 -2.18 -6.40 -12.72
C SER A 234 -2.25 -7.10 -11.36
N ARG A 235 -3.19 -6.68 -10.49
CA ARG A 235 -3.35 -7.16 -9.11
C ARG A 235 -2.12 -6.97 -8.21
N LEU A 236 -1.12 -6.19 -8.63
CA LEU A 236 0.16 -6.01 -7.93
C LEU A 236 0.10 -5.16 -6.66
N SER A 237 -1.04 -4.52 -6.38
CA SER A 237 -1.19 -3.50 -5.33
C SER A 237 -0.79 -3.98 -3.93
N ALA A 238 -1.15 -5.21 -3.54
CA ALA A 238 -0.84 -5.75 -2.22
C ALA A 238 0.68 -5.88 -1.98
N TRP A 239 1.41 -6.41 -2.97
CA TRP A 239 2.87 -6.56 -2.90
C TRP A 239 3.59 -5.21 -2.99
N LEU A 240 3.03 -4.23 -3.72
CA LEU A 240 3.58 -2.87 -3.77
C LEU A 240 3.38 -2.13 -2.43
N ALA A 241 2.24 -2.34 -1.76
CA ALA A 241 1.89 -1.64 -0.52
C ALA A 241 2.80 -2.01 0.66
N ASN A 242 3.10 -3.30 0.86
CA ASN A 242 4.03 -3.73 1.91
C ASN A 242 5.49 -3.85 1.41
N GLY A 243 5.75 -3.46 0.16
CA GLY A 243 7.07 -3.46 -0.46
C GLY A 243 7.68 -4.84 -0.70
N SER A 244 6.87 -5.91 -0.75
CA SER A 244 7.30 -7.22 -1.24
C SER A 244 7.77 -7.15 -2.70
N ILE A 245 7.28 -6.19 -3.50
CA ILE A 245 7.84 -5.86 -4.81
C ILE A 245 8.14 -4.37 -4.90
N SER A 246 9.28 -4.02 -5.52
CA SER A 246 9.63 -2.62 -5.76
C SER A 246 8.86 -2.07 -6.96
N PRO A 247 8.37 -0.81 -6.90
CA PRO A 247 7.83 -0.15 -8.09
C PRO A 247 8.89 0.00 -9.19
N ARG A 248 10.19 0.11 -8.85
CA ARG A 248 11.29 0.23 -9.83
C ARG A 248 11.47 -1.06 -10.62
N ILE A 249 11.26 -2.21 -9.99
CA ILE A 249 11.25 -3.51 -10.67
C ILE A 249 10.07 -3.57 -11.65
N VAL A 250 8.87 -3.14 -11.24
CA VAL A 250 7.70 -3.12 -12.14
C VAL A 250 7.93 -2.19 -13.33
N ALA A 251 8.53 -1.01 -13.11
CA ALA A 251 8.86 -0.06 -14.18
C ALA A 251 9.95 -0.61 -15.13
N ALA A 252 10.99 -1.25 -14.60
CA ALA A 252 12.02 -1.89 -15.42
C ALA A 252 11.45 -3.07 -16.24
N GLU A 253 10.54 -3.86 -15.66
CA GLU A 253 9.88 -4.95 -16.39
C GLU A 253 8.93 -4.42 -17.47
N LEU A 254 8.31 -3.26 -17.23
CA LEU A 254 7.48 -2.59 -18.23
C LEU A 254 8.32 -2.10 -19.41
N ASP A 255 9.48 -1.50 -19.14
CA ASP A 255 10.45 -1.09 -20.16
C ASP A 255 10.96 -2.29 -20.97
N ASN A 256 11.31 -3.41 -20.32
CA ASN A 256 11.67 -4.67 -20.99
C ASN A 256 10.52 -5.22 -21.86
N TYR A 257 9.28 -5.10 -21.40
CA TYR A 257 8.11 -5.48 -22.19
C TYR A 257 7.95 -4.60 -23.44
N GLU A 258 8.02 -3.28 -23.29
CA GLU A 258 7.95 -2.32 -24.40
C GLU A 258 9.09 -2.51 -25.39
N TYR A 259 10.30 -2.84 -24.92
CA TYR A 259 11.43 -3.17 -25.79
C TYR A 259 11.15 -4.35 -26.71
N ARG A 260 10.45 -5.40 -26.22
CA ARG A 260 10.17 -6.62 -26.99
C ARG A 260 8.89 -6.56 -27.83
N HIS A 261 7.88 -5.83 -27.37
CA HIS A 261 6.54 -5.83 -27.96
C HIS A 261 6.11 -4.48 -28.52
N GLY A 262 6.92 -3.44 -28.36
CA GLY A 262 6.57 -2.07 -28.66
C GLY A 262 5.72 -1.43 -27.56
N ARG A 263 5.81 -0.09 -27.48
CA ARG A 263 4.96 0.73 -26.63
C ARG A 263 3.54 0.80 -27.19
N SER A 264 2.54 0.79 -26.30
CA SER A 264 1.12 0.82 -26.63
C SER A 264 0.33 1.66 -25.65
N ASP A 265 -0.91 1.98 -26.00
CA ASP A 265 -1.87 2.65 -25.11
C ASP A 265 -2.04 1.95 -23.75
N SER A 266 -1.95 0.62 -23.72
CA SER A 266 -2.07 -0.18 -22.51
C SER A 266 -0.82 -0.14 -21.63
N THR A 267 0.38 -0.16 -22.23
CA THR A 267 1.63 0.00 -21.47
C THR A 267 1.77 1.42 -20.92
N GLU A 268 1.37 2.43 -21.70
CA GLU A 268 1.26 3.82 -21.23
C GLU A 268 0.27 3.98 -20.09
N SER A 269 -0.88 3.30 -20.16
CA SER A 269 -1.87 3.31 -19.09
C SER A 269 -1.32 2.67 -17.82
N MET A 270 -0.58 1.56 -17.92
CA MET A 270 0.08 0.94 -16.77
C MET A 270 1.11 1.88 -16.13
N TYR A 271 1.94 2.55 -16.93
CA TYR A 271 2.90 3.53 -16.43
C TYR A 271 2.20 4.73 -15.77
N ALA A 272 1.11 5.23 -16.36
CA ALA A 272 0.33 6.33 -15.79
C ALA A 272 -0.26 5.98 -14.41
N GLU A 273 -0.64 4.72 -14.18
CA GLU A 273 -1.14 4.25 -12.89
C GLU A 273 -0.02 4.12 -11.83
N LEU A 274 1.19 3.74 -12.24
CA LEU A 274 2.38 3.85 -11.38
C LEU A 274 2.69 5.31 -11.03
N LEU A 275 2.54 6.24 -11.98
CA LEU A 275 2.70 7.67 -11.70
C LEU A 275 1.60 8.22 -10.78
N TRP A 276 0.38 7.68 -10.81
CA TRP A 276 -0.66 8.04 -9.85
C TRP A 276 -0.28 7.61 -8.43
N ARG A 277 0.26 6.40 -8.27
CA ARG A 277 0.85 5.97 -6.99
C ARG A 277 1.92 6.97 -6.55
N GLU A 278 2.90 7.28 -7.41
CA GLU A 278 3.95 8.25 -7.09
C GLU A 278 3.38 9.61 -6.68
N TYR A 279 2.43 10.13 -7.45
CA TYR A 279 1.82 11.42 -7.16
C TYR A 279 1.28 11.48 -5.73
N PHE A 280 0.57 10.44 -5.29
CA PHE A 280 0.08 10.36 -3.92
C PHE A 280 1.20 10.20 -2.88
N GLN A 281 2.24 9.41 -3.16
CA GLN A 281 3.41 9.29 -2.26
C GLN A 281 4.08 10.65 -2.04
N TRP A 282 4.31 11.41 -3.11
CA TRP A 282 4.91 12.75 -3.04
C TRP A 282 3.95 13.77 -2.40
N MET A 283 2.64 13.67 -2.68
CA MET A 283 1.63 14.50 -2.01
C MET A 283 1.65 14.28 -0.49
N MET A 284 1.72 13.02 -0.03
CA MET A 284 1.88 12.69 1.39
C MET A 284 3.19 13.26 1.95
N HIS A 285 4.29 13.14 1.21
CA HIS A 285 5.58 13.68 1.61
C HIS A 285 5.53 15.21 1.86
N TYR A 286 4.98 15.98 0.92
CA TYR A 286 4.97 17.45 0.97
C TYR A 286 3.88 18.03 1.86
N HIS A 287 2.68 17.43 1.88
CA HIS A 287 1.55 17.95 2.65
C HIS A 287 1.47 17.37 4.07
N GLY A 288 1.98 16.16 4.29
CA GLY A 288 2.04 15.54 5.62
C GLY A 288 0.65 15.40 6.26
N ALA A 289 0.52 15.80 7.53
CA ALA A 289 -0.67 15.55 8.33
C ALA A 289 -1.97 16.19 7.78
N SER A 290 -1.89 17.19 6.91
CA SER A 290 -3.08 17.74 6.24
C SER A 290 -3.76 16.73 5.31
N MET A 291 -3.06 15.64 4.95
CA MET A 291 -3.64 14.48 4.26
C MET A 291 -4.73 13.77 5.07
N PHE A 292 -4.78 13.96 6.39
CA PHE A 292 -5.78 13.33 7.28
C PHE A 292 -6.81 14.33 7.81
N ALA A 293 -6.63 15.63 7.54
CA ALA A 293 -7.53 16.67 7.99
C ALA A 293 -8.88 16.58 7.27
N PHE A 294 -9.98 16.84 7.98
CA PHE A 294 -11.32 16.85 7.39
C PHE A 294 -11.43 17.74 6.15
N GLU A 295 -10.77 18.89 6.20
CA GLU A 295 -10.71 19.92 5.14
C GLU A 295 -9.75 19.59 4.00
N GLY A 296 -9.00 18.48 4.11
CA GLY A 296 -7.99 18.03 3.17
C GLY A 296 -6.88 19.05 2.90
N ILE A 297 -6.14 18.85 1.80
CA ILE A 297 -5.07 19.76 1.37
C ILE A 297 -5.60 21.10 0.84
N LYS A 298 -6.89 21.19 0.50
CA LYS A 298 -7.55 22.42 0.03
C LYS A 298 -7.98 23.36 1.15
N ASN A 299 -7.92 22.93 2.42
CA ASN A 299 -8.43 23.70 3.57
C ASN A 299 -9.87 24.18 3.36
N LYS A 300 -10.72 23.31 2.80
CA LYS A 300 -12.15 23.58 2.56
C LYS A 300 -12.98 22.50 3.23
N ARG A 301 -13.87 22.89 4.16
CA ARG A 301 -14.79 21.96 4.82
C ARG A 301 -15.80 21.39 3.83
N PRO A 302 -15.90 20.05 3.71
CA PRO A 302 -17.02 19.43 3.00
C PRO A 302 -18.29 19.53 3.85
N LEU A 303 -19.46 19.36 3.22
CA LEU A 303 -20.77 19.42 3.87
C LEU A 303 -21.20 18.07 4.49
N THR A 304 -20.23 17.20 4.77
CA THR A 304 -20.47 15.86 5.32
C THR A 304 -20.33 15.85 6.85
N THR A 305 -20.91 14.85 7.50
CA THR A 305 -20.79 14.65 8.96
C THR A 305 -20.85 13.16 9.29
N TYR A 306 -20.77 12.79 10.55
CA TYR A 306 -20.94 11.38 10.94
C TYR A 306 -22.43 11.03 11.12
N TYR A 307 -22.95 10.20 10.21
CA TYR A 307 -24.28 9.58 10.31
C TYR A 307 -24.15 8.08 10.53
N CYS A 308 -24.35 7.63 11.77
CA CYS A 308 -24.11 6.24 12.19
C CYS A 308 -24.87 5.20 11.35
N GLN A 309 -26.17 5.42 11.10
CA GLN A 309 -27.00 4.48 10.34
C GLN A 309 -26.54 4.38 8.88
N ASN A 310 -26.30 5.51 8.21
CA ASN A 310 -25.83 5.54 6.82
C ASN A 310 -24.44 4.89 6.70
N TYR A 311 -23.54 5.19 7.63
CA TYR A 311 -22.22 4.59 7.68
C TYR A 311 -22.30 3.07 7.85
N LYS A 312 -23.13 2.58 8.79
CA LYS A 312 -23.31 1.13 9.00
C LYS A 312 -23.93 0.42 7.79
N ALA A 313 -24.91 1.03 7.13
CA ALA A 313 -25.48 0.47 5.92
C ALA A 313 -24.44 0.38 4.79
N TRP A 314 -23.59 1.40 4.63
CA TRP A 314 -22.48 1.37 3.68
C TRP A 314 -21.45 0.30 4.05
N GLU A 315 -21.01 0.28 5.31
CA GLU A 315 -20.03 -0.68 5.84
C GLU A 315 -20.47 -2.13 5.57
N GLN A 316 -21.76 -2.44 5.79
CA GLN A 316 -22.32 -3.77 5.66
C GLN A 316 -22.77 -4.12 4.23
N GLY A 317 -22.81 -3.14 3.32
CA GLY A 317 -23.36 -3.32 1.99
C GLY A 317 -24.86 -3.61 2.01
N THR A 318 -25.62 -2.79 2.74
CA THR A 318 -27.09 -2.84 2.87
C THR A 318 -27.75 -1.48 2.62
N THR A 319 -27.11 -0.63 1.80
CA THR A 319 -27.67 0.62 1.30
C THR A 319 -28.81 0.36 0.31
N GLU A 320 -29.49 1.42 -0.14
CA GLU A 320 -30.46 1.34 -1.23
C GLU A 320 -29.82 1.12 -2.61
N TYR A 321 -28.48 1.19 -2.73
CA TYR A 321 -27.74 1.13 -3.98
C TYR A 321 -27.09 -0.26 -4.21
N PRO A 322 -27.61 -1.11 -5.12
CA PRO A 322 -27.13 -2.49 -5.27
C PRO A 322 -25.66 -2.61 -5.67
N ILE A 323 -25.17 -1.75 -6.56
CA ILE A 323 -23.77 -1.76 -7.01
C ILE A 323 -22.79 -1.43 -5.87
N VAL A 324 -23.19 -0.53 -4.97
CA VAL A 324 -22.41 -0.16 -3.77
C VAL A 324 -22.38 -1.34 -2.81
N ASN A 325 -23.53 -1.98 -2.58
CA ASN A 325 -23.65 -3.16 -1.72
C ASN A 325 -22.76 -4.30 -2.21
N ALA A 326 -22.76 -4.56 -3.52
CA ALA A 326 -21.93 -5.59 -4.14
C ALA A 326 -20.43 -5.31 -3.94
N CYS A 327 -19.99 -4.07 -4.17
CA CYS A 327 -18.61 -3.65 -3.93
C CYS A 327 -18.21 -3.81 -2.45
N MET A 328 -19.02 -3.33 -1.51
CA MET A 328 -18.72 -3.40 -0.08
C MET A 328 -18.67 -4.84 0.43
N ARG A 329 -19.56 -5.72 -0.07
CA ARG A 329 -19.51 -7.15 0.25
C ARG A 329 -18.27 -7.84 -0.33
N GLN A 330 -17.85 -7.49 -1.55
CA GLN A 330 -16.58 -7.96 -2.12
C GLN A 330 -15.41 -7.57 -1.22
N LEU A 331 -15.33 -6.31 -0.79
CA LEU A 331 -14.29 -5.84 0.13
C LEU A 331 -14.29 -6.62 1.44
N ASN A 332 -15.47 -6.79 2.06
CA ASN A 332 -15.58 -7.43 3.37
C ASN A 332 -15.25 -8.93 3.37
N GLN A 333 -15.40 -9.58 2.22
CA GLN A 333 -15.14 -11.01 2.05
C GLN A 333 -13.76 -11.32 1.51
N THR A 334 -13.13 -10.40 0.77
CA THR A 334 -11.87 -10.67 0.07
C THR A 334 -10.72 -9.74 0.47
N GLY A 335 -11.00 -8.64 1.16
CA GLY A 335 -10.03 -7.58 1.44
C GLY A 335 -9.60 -6.79 0.19
N TYR A 336 -10.23 -7.03 -0.96
CA TYR A 336 -9.92 -6.34 -2.21
C TYR A 336 -11.18 -5.70 -2.79
N MET A 337 -11.01 -4.55 -3.44
CA MET A 337 -12.01 -3.92 -4.28
C MET A 337 -11.35 -3.35 -5.53
N SER A 338 -11.99 -3.49 -6.69
CA SER A 338 -11.47 -2.92 -7.95
C SER A 338 -11.39 -1.40 -7.87
N ASN A 339 -10.50 -0.77 -8.64
CA ASN A 339 -10.38 0.69 -8.66
C ASN A 339 -11.72 1.39 -9.00
N ARG A 340 -12.48 0.82 -9.94
CA ARG A 340 -13.83 1.30 -10.28
C ARG A 340 -14.78 1.20 -9.09
N GLY A 341 -14.81 0.04 -8.42
CA GLY A 341 -15.60 -0.16 -7.20
C GLY A 341 -15.24 0.84 -6.10
N ARG A 342 -13.95 1.07 -5.85
CA ARG A 342 -13.46 2.04 -4.85
C ARG A 342 -13.98 3.45 -5.11
N GLN A 343 -13.96 3.88 -6.38
CA GLN A 343 -14.51 5.18 -6.76
C GLN A 343 -16.02 5.28 -6.53
N ILE A 344 -16.76 4.23 -6.90
CA ILE A 344 -18.23 4.15 -6.73
C ILE A 344 -18.60 4.25 -5.26
N VAL A 345 -18.02 3.41 -4.39
CA VAL A 345 -18.41 3.35 -2.98
C VAL A 345 -17.98 4.59 -2.20
N ALA A 346 -16.84 5.18 -2.54
CA ALA A 346 -16.39 6.43 -1.91
C ALA A 346 -17.22 7.63 -2.37
N SER A 347 -17.62 7.67 -3.64
CA SER A 347 -18.57 8.68 -4.12
C SER A 347 -19.92 8.55 -3.39
N CYS A 348 -20.46 7.32 -3.29
CA CYS A 348 -21.67 7.01 -2.52
C CYS A 348 -21.61 7.51 -1.07
N LEU A 349 -20.54 7.17 -0.37
CA LEU A 349 -20.38 7.54 1.04
C LEU A 349 -20.45 9.07 1.25
N VAL A 350 -19.81 9.82 0.35
CA VAL A 350 -19.69 11.27 0.47
C VAL A 350 -20.95 11.99 -0.02
N ASN A 351 -21.44 11.67 -1.22
CA ASN A 351 -22.42 12.51 -1.92
C ASN A 351 -23.86 12.07 -1.64
N GLU A 352 -24.12 10.78 -1.57
CA GLU A 352 -25.45 10.20 -1.36
C GLU A 352 -25.75 10.05 0.13
N LEU A 353 -24.76 9.56 0.89
CA LEU A 353 -24.93 9.26 2.31
C LEU A 353 -24.53 10.42 3.24
N GLY A 354 -23.85 11.43 2.71
CA GLY A 354 -23.43 12.62 3.45
C GLY A 354 -22.44 12.34 4.58
N VAL A 355 -21.72 11.21 4.53
CA VAL A 355 -20.84 10.75 5.60
C VAL A 355 -19.45 11.35 5.46
N ASP A 356 -18.85 11.73 6.60
CA ASP A 356 -17.46 12.17 6.67
C ASP A 356 -16.52 11.12 6.05
N TRP A 357 -15.81 11.54 5.00
CA TRP A 357 -14.97 10.68 4.16
C TRP A 357 -13.89 9.94 4.95
N ARG A 358 -13.47 10.48 6.10
CA ARG A 358 -12.42 9.87 6.94
C ARG A 358 -12.87 8.54 7.55
N PHE A 359 -14.17 8.34 7.77
CA PHE A 359 -14.71 7.05 8.19
C PHE A 359 -14.58 5.99 7.09
N GLY A 360 -14.82 6.37 5.84
CA GLY A 360 -14.58 5.50 4.69
C GLY A 360 -13.11 5.18 4.50
N ALA A 361 -12.25 6.20 4.60
CA ALA A 361 -10.80 6.05 4.50
C ALA A 361 -10.22 5.13 5.57
N ALA A 362 -10.68 5.27 6.82
CA ALA A 362 -10.28 4.40 7.93
C ALA A 362 -10.84 2.97 7.79
N TYR A 363 -12.06 2.82 7.26
CA TYR A 363 -12.60 1.48 6.98
C TYR A 363 -11.80 0.76 5.88
N PHE A 364 -11.41 1.49 4.84
CA PHE A 364 -10.52 0.99 3.80
C PHE A 364 -9.13 0.66 4.37
N GLU A 365 -8.61 1.47 5.30
CA GLU A 365 -7.39 1.15 6.04
C GLU A 365 -7.51 -0.16 6.81
N GLN A 366 -8.66 -0.46 7.40
CA GLN A 366 -8.87 -1.75 8.06
C GLN A 366 -8.96 -2.91 7.06
N GLN A 367 -9.80 -2.79 6.03
CA GLN A 367 -10.21 -3.93 5.20
C GLN A 367 -9.25 -4.24 4.05
N LEU A 368 -8.60 -3.22 3.46
CA LEU A 368 -7.81 -3.41 2.25
C LEU A 368 -6.54 -4.23 2.51
N ILE A 369 -6.41 -5.33 1.78
CA ILE A 369 -5.18 -6.13 1.70
C ILE A 369 -4.01 -5.29 1.14
N ASP A 370 -4.33 -4.32 0.29
CA ASP A 370 -3.38 -3.44 -0.39
C ASP A 370 -3.39 -2.00 0.11
N PHE A 371 -3.78 -1.80 1.37
CA PHE A 371 -3.74 -0.48 1.99
C PHE A 371 -2.35 0.13 1.90
N ASP A 372 -2.29 1.30 1.27
CA ASP A 372 -1.15 2.20 1.23
C ASP A 372 -1.65 3.57 1.70
N VAL A 373 -1.02 4.12 2.74
CA VAL A 373 -1.53 5.33 3.42
C VAL A 373 -1.64 6.53 2.49
N ALA A 374 -0.67 6.71 1.58
CA ALA A 374 -0.67 7.85 0.67
C ALA A 374 -1.74 7.70 -0.40
N THR A 375 -1.81 6.52 -1.01
CA THR A 375 -2.74 6.20 -2.10
C THR A 375 -4.18 6.18 -1.60
N ASN A 376 -4.45 5.59 -0.42
CA ASN A 376 -5.78 5.53 0.16
C ASN A 376 -6.30 6.94 0.48
N TYR A 377 -5.62 7.65 1.38
CA TYR A 377 -6.10 8.97 1.82
C TYR A 377 -6.06 10.00 0.69
N GLY A 378 -5.11 9.89 -0.24
CA GLY A 378 -5.06 10.74 -1.43
C GLY A 378 -6.27 10.56 -2.36
N ASN A 379 -6.67 9.31 -2.64
CA ASN A 379 -7.87 9.02 -3.43
C ASN A 379 -9.16 9.43 -2.71
N TRP A 380 -9.24 9.19 -1.40
CA TRP A 380 -10.41 9.61 -0.61
C TRP A 380 -10.58 11.13 -0.60
N GLN A 381 -9.50 11.90 -0.43
CA GLN A 381 -9.56 13.35 -0.56
C GLN A 381 -9.97 13.79 -1.97
N TYR A 382 -9.46 13.12 -3.01
CA TYR A 382 -9.82 13.40 -4.40
C TYR A 382 -11.34 13.26 -4.62
N LEU A 383 -11.96 12.20 -4.08
CA LEU A 383 -13.39 11.94 -4.21
C LEU A 383 -14.26 12.80 -3.28
N ALA A 384 -13.76 13.12 -2.10
CA ALA A 384 -14.42 14.02 -1.14
C ALA A 384 -14.35 15.51 -1.56
N GLY A 385 -13.63 15.82 -2.63
CA GLY A 385 -13.47 17.17 -3.17
C GLY A 385 -12.56 18.10 -2.37
N VAL A 386 -11.86 17.55 -1.38
CA VAL A 386 -10.91 18.26 -0.52
C VAL A 386 -9.45 18.03 -0.92
N GLY A 387 -9.23 17.19 -1.96
CA GLY A 387 -7.93 16.82 -2.50
C GLY A 387 -7.58 17.49 -3.84
N ALA A 388 -6.60 16.91 -4.53
CA ALA A 388 -6.03 17.36 -5.81
C ALA A 388 -6.96 17.17 -7.03
N ASP A 389 -8.26 17.47 -6.89
CA ASP A 389 -9.22 17.45 -8.00
C ASP A 389 -9.42 18.85 -8.60
N PRO A 390 -9.09 19.10 -9.89
CA PRO A 390 -9.37 20.37 -10.54
C PRO A 390 -10.88 20.66 -10.67
N ARG A 391 -11.75 19.65 -10.55
CA ARG A 391 -13.21 19.79 -10.78
C ARG A 391 -14.01 20.07 -9.51
N GLY A 392 -13.36 20.24 -8.36
CA GLY A 392 -14.03 20.51 -7.10
C GLY A 392 -14.42 19.22 -6.39
N GLN A 393 -15.62 18.70 -6.65
CA GLN A 393 -16.17 17.49 -6.03
C GLN A 393 -16.68 16.55 -7.11
N ARG A 394 -16.18 15.31 -7.12
CA ARG A 394 -16.51 14.31 -8.13
C ARG A 394 -17.67 13.43 -7.66
N HIS A 395 -18.84 13.66 -8.26
CA HIS A 395 -20.04 12.88 -8.02
C HIS A 395 -20.25 11.87 -9.16
N PHE A 396 -20.28 10.58 -8.83
CA PHE A 396 -20.57 9.51 -9.77
C PHE A 396 -22.07 9.21 -9.78
N ASN A 397 -22.71 9.28 -10.95
CA ASN A 397 -24.07 8.77 -11.11
C ASN A 397 -24.05 7.23 -11.03
N LEU A 398 -24.59 6.67 -9.95
CA LEU A 398 -24.51 5.24 -9.63
C LEU A 398 -25.26 4.35 -10.64
N GLU A 399 -26.41 4.81 -11.16
CA GLU A 399 -27.17 4.09 -12.19
C GLU A 399 -26.32 3.96 -13.46
N LYS A 400 -25.77 5.08 -13.93
CA LYS A 400 -24.88 5.11 -15.09
C LYS A 400 -23.60 4.28 -14.88
N GLN A 401 -23.05 4.24 -13.67
CA GLN A 401 -21.91 3.35 -13.38
C GLN A 401 -22.33 1.87 -13.47
N THR A 402 -23.53 1.53 -13.02
CA THR A 402 -24.07 0.17 -13.11
C THR A 402 -24.27 -0.22 -14.57
N GLU A 403 -24.95 0.60 -15.36
CA GLU A 403 -25.16 0.36 -16.80
C GLU A 403 -23.86 0.16 -17.59
N ILE A 404 -22.80 0.91 -17.25
CA ILE A 404 -21.53 0.84 -17.98
C ILE A 404 -20.67 -0.36 -17.54
N TYR A 405 -20.62 -0.65 -16.24
CA TYR A 405 -19.63 -1.58 -15.68
C TYR A 405 -20.21 -2.92 -15.19
N ASP A 406 -21.53 -3.02 -15.09
CA ASP A 406 -22.26 -4.26 -14.82
C ASP A 406 -23.58 -4.31 -15.63
N PRO A 407 -23.51 -4.19 -16.97
CA PRO A 407 -24.71 -4.09 -17.83
C PRO A 407 -25.65 -5.30 -17.69
N ASP A 408 -25.09 -6.48 -17.44
CA ASP A 408 -25.83 -7.73 -17.30
C ASP A 408 -26.22 -8.05 -15.84
N GLY A 409 -25.86 -7.19 -14.88
CA GLY A 409 -26.15 -7.39 -13.44
C GLY A 409 -25.40 -8.54 -12.77
N THR A 410 -24.47 -9.19 -13.47
CA THR A 410 -23.76 -10.39 -13.01
C THR A 410 -22.93 -10.14 -11.75
N PHE A 411 -22.30 -8.96 -11.64
CA PHE A 411 -21.51 -8.60 -10.47
C PHE A 411 -22.41 -8.35 -9.26
N VAL A 412 -23.47 -7.56 -9.44
CA VAL A 412 -24.45 -7.31 -8.37
C VAL A 412 -25.08 -8.61 -7.89
N GLU A 413 -25.53 -9.47 -8.80
CA GLU A 413 -26.17 -10.75 -8.45
C GLU A 413 -25.23 -11.67 -7.66
N LYS A 414 -23.98 -11.81 -8.11
CA LYS A 414 -22.96 -12.63 -7.44
C LYS A 414 -22.77 -12.22 -5.99
N TRP A 415 -22.64 -10.92 -5.73
CA TRP A 415 -22.37 -10.40 -4.38
C TRP A 415 -23.66 -10.14 -3.57
N ALA A 416 -24.83 -10.09 -4.20
CA ALA A 416 -26.12 -10.01 -3.51
C ALA A 416 -26.41 -11.26 -2.66
N ASN A 417 -26.02 -12.44 -3.15
CA ASN A 417 -26.25 -13.73 -2.48
C ASN A 417 -25.14 -14.14 -1.49
N SER A 418 -24.07 -13.35 -1.44
CA SER A 418 -22.97 -13.62 -0.52
C SER A 418 -23.41 -13.31 0.92
N LYS A 419 -23.63 -14.37 1.73
CA LYS A 419 -24.01 -14.22 3.15
C LYS A 419 -22.92 -13.43 3.87
N SER A 420 -23.32 -12.46 4.70
CA SER A 420 -22.38 -11.72 5.54
C SER A 420 -21.61 -12.71 6.43
N SER A 421 -20.29 -12.53 6.47
CA SER A 421 -19.37 -13.39 7.22
C SER A 421 -19.54 -13.31 8.75
N GLU A 422 -20.51 -12.52 9.25
CA GLU A 422 -20.95 -12.59 10.64
C GLU A 422 -21.57 -13.94 11.02
N SER A 423 -22.02 -14.74 10.05
CA SER A 423 -22.46 -16.12 10.30
C SER A 423 -21.33 -17.12 10.59
N LEU A 424 -20.06 -16.75 10.35
CA LEU A 424 -18.88 -17.61 10.57
C LEU A 424 -18.11 -17.25 11.86
N LEU A 425 -18.58 -16.28 12.65
CA LEU A 425 -17.97 -15.87 13.92
C LEU A 425 -18.65 -16.43 15.17
N LYS A 426 -19.54 -17.41 15.00
CA LYS A 426 -19.90 -18.32 16.10
C LYS A 426 -19.09 -19.58 15.90
N TYR A 427 -17.93 -19.68 16.56
CA TYR A 427 -17.45 -20.82 17.36
C TYR A 427 -16.08 -20.46 17.96
#